data_AF-A0A2S5DM05-F1
#
_entry.id   AF-A0A2S5DM05-F1
#
_cell.length_a   1.000
_cell.length_b   1.000
_cell.length_c   1.000
_cell.angle_alpha   90.00
_cell.angle_beta   90.00
_cell.angle_gamma   90.00
#
_symmetry.space_group_name_H-M   'P 1'
#
loop_
_entity.id
_entity.type
_entity.pdbx_description
1 polymer ?
#
loop_
_entity_poly.entity_id
_entity_poly.type
_entity_poly.pdbx_seq_one_letter_code
_entity_poly.pdbx_strand_id
1 'polypeptide(L)'
;MRNLLFFVPSLPDETIQSRVARHHVLSGNRVESDTFLDLFDSAPFSLEQIVPPSLMRLADRVNDGSQAALQTLLAGNTLWPLFEPFLDGVLQPLTADVER
;
A
#
# COMPACT_ATOMS: atom_id res chain seq x y z
N MET A 1 -25.26 2.45 2.54
CA MET A 1 -24.25 1.54 3.12
C MET A 1 -24.90 0.19 3.34
N ARG A 2 -24.44 -0.85 2.64
CA ARG A 2 -24.87 -2.22 2.92
C ARG A 2 -24.13 -2.71 4.17
N ASN A 3 -24.85 -3.38 5.07
CA ASN A 3 -24.20 -4.07 6.19
C ASN A 3 -23.51 -5.33 5.67
N LEU A 4 -22.27 -5.55 6.09
CA LEU A 4 -21.52 -6.78 5.84
C LEU A 4 -22.24 -7.98 6.47
N LEU A 5 -22.77 -8.87 5.64
CA LEU A 5 -23.43 -10.10 6.09
C LEU A 5 -22.44 -11.14 6.62
N PHE A 6 -21.19 -11.07 6.14
CA PHE A 6 -20.11 -11.95 6.54
C PHE A 6 -18.79 -11.19 6.48
N PHE A 7 -18.04 -11.23 7.57
CA PHE A 7 -16.64 -10.81 7.58
C PHE A 7 -15.82 -11.77 8.44
N VAL A 8 -14.65 -12.17 7.94
CA VAL A 8 -13.84 -13.22 8.56
C VAL A 8 -13.29 -12.73 9.90
N PRO A 9 -13.32 -13.55 10.96
CA PRO A 9 -12.64 -13.22 12.22
C PRO A 9 -11.15 -12.97 12.01
N SER A 10 -10.59 -12.04 12.78
CA SER A 10 -9.15 -11.75 12.78
C SER A 10 -8.38 -12.87 13.46
N LEU A 11 -7.22 -13.23 12.93
CA LEU A 11 -6.21 -14.06 13.60
C LEU A 11 -5.15 -13.18 14.30
N PRO A 12 -4.40 -13.72 15.28
CA PRO A 12 -3.22 -13.03 15.83
C PRO A 12 -2.21 -12.73 14.72
N ASP A 13 -1.63 -11.54 14.75
CA ASP A 13 -0.59 -11.06 13.82
C ASP A 13 -0.98 -11.04 12.33
N GLU A 14 -2.26 -11.23 12.01
CA GLU A 14 -2.78 -11.20 10.64
C GLU A 14 -2.88 -9.76 10.13
N THR A 15 -2.25 -9.50 8.98
CA THR A 15 -2.41 -8.22 8.30
C THR A 15 -3.82 -8.08 7.73
N ILE A 16 -4.31 -6.83 7.57
CA ILE A 16 -5.62 -6.60 6.94
C ILE A 16 -5.69 -7.19 5.54
N GLN A 17 -4.60 -7.11 4.77
CA GLN A 17 -4.51 -7.69 3.43
C GLN A 17 -4.67 -9.22 3.46
N SER A 18 -4.02 -9.89 4.42
CA SER A 18 -4.17 -11.34 4.61
C SER A 18 -5.61 -11.72 4.95
N ARG A 19 -6.25 -10.93 5.82
CA ARG A 19 -7.65 -11.14 6.21
C ARG A 19 -8.64 -10.88 5.07
N VAL A 20 -8.41 -9.85 4.26
CA VAL A 20 -9.17 -9.57 3.03
C VAL A 20 -9.03 -10.72 2.03
N ALA A 21 -7.83 -11.26 1.84
CA ALA A 21 -7.60 -12.42 0.98
C ALA A 21 -8.33 -13.68 1.51
N ARG A 22 -8.36 -13.90 2.83
CA ARG A 22 -9.17 -14.96 3.44
C ARG A 22 -10.67 -14.75 3.20
N HIS A 23 -11.16 -13.52 3.28
CA HIS A 23 -12.54 -13.20 2.94
C HIS A 23 -12.85 -13.53 1.49
N HIS A 24 -11.98 -13.16 0.55
CA HIS A 24 -12.11 -13.48 -0.88
C HIS A 24 -12.33 -14.98 -1.11
N VAL A 25 -11.48 -15.83 -0.51
CA VAL A 25 -11.57 -17.28 -0.65
C VAL A 25 -12.84 -17.84 -0.01
N LEU A 26 -13.20 -17.41 1.21
CA LEU A 26 -14.33 -17.96 1.95
C LEU A 26 -15.69 -17.50 1.43
N SER A 27 -15.77 -16.29 0.86
CA SER A 27 -16.97 -15.76 0.22
C SER A 27 -17.23 -16.37 -1.17
N GLY A 28 -16.22 -17.03 -1.76
CA GLY A 28 -16.33 -17.61 -3.10
C GLY A 28 -16.34 -16.56 -4.21
N ASN A 29 -15.81 -15.36 -3.93
CA ASN A 29 -15.69 -14.29 -4.91
C ASN A 29 -14.78 -14.73 -6.07
N ARG A 30 -15.18 -14.44 -7.32
CA ARG A 30 -14.45 -14.93 -8.51
C ARG A 30 -13.34 -14.01 -8.93
N VAL A 31 -13.49 -12.71 -8.65
CA VAL A 31 -12.54 -11.65 -8.98
C VAL A 31 -12.38 -10.72 -7.80
N GLU A 32 -11.22 -10.07 -7.71
CA GLU A 32 -10.86 -9.17 -6.61
C GLU A 32 -11.85 -8.00 -6.46
N SER A 33 -12.37 -7.48 -7.58
CA SER A 33 -13.34 -6.38 -7.57
C SER A 33 -14.61 -6.70 -6.79
N ASP A 34 -15.06 -7.96 -6.81
CA ASP A 34 -16.25 -8.39 -6.06
C ASP A 34 -15.98 -8.32 -4.56
N THR A 35 -14.78 -8.72 -4.12
CA THR A 35 -14.36 -8.64 -2.72
C THR A 35 -14.22 -7.20 -2.24
N PHE A 36 -13.65 -6.32 -3.06
CA PHE A 36 -13.54 -4.91 -2.70
C PHE A 36 -14.90 -4.23 -2.64
N LEU A 37 -15.83 -4.59 -3.53
CA LEU A 37 -17.19 -4.10 -3.47
C LEU A 37 -17.92 -4.62 -2.22
N ASP A 38 -17.76 -5.89 -1.87
CA ASP A 38 -18.34 -6.48 -0.66
C ASP A 38 -17.82 -5.82 0.63
N LEU A 39 -16.51 -5.61 0.74
CA LEU A 39 -15.86 -5.15 1.97
C LEU A 39 -15.83 -3.63 2.11
N PHE A 40 -15.66 -2.91 1.01
CA PHE A 40 -15.35 -1.48 1.01
C PHE A 40 -16.34 -0.63 0.19
N ASP A 41 -17.35 -1.26 -0.44
CA ASP A 41 -18.32 -0.57 -1.32
C ASP A 41 -17.62 0.25 -2.42
N SER A 42 -16.46 -0.23 -2.88
CA SER A 42 -15.58 0.47 -3.82
C SER A 42 -14.82 -0.50 -4.71
N ALA A 43 -14.34 -0.02 -5.85
CA ALA A 43 -13.43 -0.78 -6.69
C ALA A 43 -12.02 -0.85 -6.06
N PRO A 44 -11.21 -1.88 -6.39
CA PRO A 44 -9.80 -1.90 -6.01
C PRO A 44 -9.11 -0.64 -6.52
N PHE A 45 -8.37 0.05 -5.64
CA PHE A 45 -7.53 1.16 -6.07
C PHE A 45 -6.13 0.62 -6.39
N SER A 46 -5.64 0.88 -7.61
CA SER A 46 -4.28 0.50 -7.97
C SER A 46 -3.28 1.40 -7.25
N LEU A 47 -2.28 0.81 -6.58
CA LEU A 47 -1.16 1.56 -6.01
C LEU A 47 -0.40 2.37 -7.07
N GLU A 48 -0.50 1.99 -8.35
CA GLU A 48 0.04 2.75 -9.49
C GLU A 48 -0.58 4.16 -9.61
N GLN A 49 -1.75 4.41 -9.01
CA GLN A 49 -2.35 5.74 -8.92
C GLN A 49 -1.66 6.62 -7.87
N ILE A 50 -1.01 6.01 -6.87
CA ILE A 50 -0.28 6.69 -5.79
C ILE A 50 1.19 6.91 -6.20
N VAL A 51 1.79 5.93 -6.87
CA VAL A 51 3.15 6.03 -7.44
C VAL A 51 3.08 5.72 -8.94
N PRO A 52 2.99 6.74 -9.80
CA PRO A 52 2.92 6.55 -11.24
C PRO A 52 4.13 5.76 -11.76
N PRO A 53 3.96 4.65 -12.48
CA PRO A 53 5.09 3.86 -13.00
C PRO A 53 5.94 4.62 -14.02
N SER A 54 5.41 5.72 -14.57
CA SER A 54 6.09 6.60 -15.51
C SER A 54 6.89 7.73 -14.84
N LEU A 55 7.03 7.75 -13.50
CA LEU A 55 7.77 8.79 -12.79
C LEU A 55 9.22 8.92 -13.27
N MET A 56 9.84 7.81 -13.68
CA MET A 56 11.19 7.81 -14.29
C MET A 56 11.22 8.59 -15.61
N ARG A 57 10.21 8.42 -16.47
CA ARG A 57 10.08 9.20 -17.71
C ARG A 57 9.83 10.67 -17.45
N LEU A 58 9.18 11.01 -16.32
CA LEU A 58 8.99 12.39 -15.90
C LEU A 58 10.33 13.00 -15.44
N ALA A 59 11.11 12.27 -14.64
CA ALA A 59 12.45 12.68 -14.23
C ALA A 59 13.37 12.92 -15.44
N ASP A 60 13.30 12.05 -16.46
CA ASP A 60 14.02 12.19 -17.73
C ASP A 60 13.74 13.51 -18.44
N ARG A 61 12.48 13.97 -18.39
CA ARG A 61 12.05 15.20 -19.07
C ARG A 61 12.33 16.48 -18.28
N VAL A 62 12.45 16.39 -16.95
CA VAL A 62 12.61 17.56 -16.08
C VAL A 62 14.08 17.94 -15.92
N ASN A 63 15.01 16.97 -15.92
CA ASN A 63 16.42 17.24 -15.64
C ASN A 63 17.38 16.18 -16.23
N ASP A 64 17.20 15.87 -17.52
CA ASP A 64 18.04 14.95 -18.31
C ASP A 64 18.27 13.55 -17.70
N GLY A 65 17.29 13.04 -16.94
CA GLY A 65 17.30 11.65 -16.46
C GLY A 65 18.28 11.36 -15.34
N SER A 66 18.72 12.38 -14.61
CA SER A 66 19.52 12.16 -13.41
C SER A 66 18.73 11.38 -12.35
N GLN A 67 19.35 10.37 -11.75
CA GLN A 67 18.80 9.64 -10.60
C GLN A 67 18.43 10.59 -9.45
N ALA A 68 19.16 11.70 -9.29
CA ALA A 68 18.86 12.74 -8.32
C ALA A 68 17.49 13.42 -8.57
N ALA A 69 17.10 13.63 -9.82
CA ALA A 69 15.80 14.21 -10.15
C ALA A 69 14.65 13.25 -9.83
N LEU A 70 14.82 11.96 -10.11
CA LEU A 70 13.85 10.93 -9.72
C LEU A 70 13.69 10.88 -8.20
N GLN A 71 14.80 10.90 -7.46
CA GLN A 71 14.76 10.90 -5.99
C GLN A 71 14.07 12.13 -5.41
N THR A 72 14.29 13.30 -6.01
CA THR A 72 13.60 14.54 -5.60
C THR A 72 12.08 14.43 -5.80
N LEU A 73 11.65 13.88 -6.94
CA LEU A 73 10.23 13.64 -7.22
C LEU A 73 9.62 12.60 -6.27
N LEU A 74 10.33 11.50 -6.01
CA LEU A 74 9.89 10.47 -5.07
C LEU A 74 9.72 11.04 -3.66
N ALA A 75 10.73 11.76 -3.16
CA ALA A 75 10.73 12.32 -1.82
C ALA A 75 9.70 13.43 -1.62
N GLY A 76 9.49 14.30 -2.61
CA GLY A 76 8.59 15.45 -2.51
C GLY A 76 7.14 15.19 -2.90
N ASN A 77 6.88 14.15 -3.70
CA ASN A 77 5.57 13.97 -4.35
C ASN A 77 4.95 12.58 -4.15
N THR A 78 5.58 11.70 -3.39
CA THR A 78 5.04 10.38 -3.08
C THR A 78 5.18 10.04 -1.61
N LEU A 79 4.58 8.93 -1.18
CA LEU A 79 4.75 8.42 0.19
C LEU A 79 6.10 7.70 0.40
N TRP A 80 6.98 7.67 -0.61
CA TRP A 80 8.29 7.01 -0.55
C TRP A 80 9.06 7.23 0.76
N PRO A 81 9.18 8.46 1.31
CA PRO A 81 9.93 8.67 2.55
C PRO A 81 9.41 7.88 3.75
N LEU A 82 8.12 7.54 3.78
CA LEU A 82 7.53 6.73 4.85
C LEU A 82 7.86 5.24 4.72
N PHE A 83 8.16 4.79 3.50
CA PHE A 83 8.48 3.39 3.21
C PHE A 83 9.98 3.11 3.14
N GLU A 84 10.80 4.13 2.85
CA GLU A 84 12.26 4.03 2.75
C GLU A 84 12.93 3.27 3.92
N PRO A 85 12.57 3.50 5.21
CA PRO A 85 13.16 2.75 6.33
C PRO A 85 12.92 1.23 6.27
N PHE A 86 11.89 0.79 5.56
CA PHE A 86 11.52 -0.61 5.44
C PHE A 86 12.12 -1.29 4.21
N LEU A 87 12.75 -0.54 3.30
CA LEU A 87 13.29 -1.06 2.03
C LEU A 87 14.76 -1.47 2.13
N ASP A 88 15.55 -0.80 2.97
CA ASP A 88 17.00 -1.06 3.10
C ASP A 88 17.36 -2.18 4.09
N GLY A 89 16.36 -2.90 4.64
CA GLY A 89 16.57 -4.08 5.49
C GLY A 89 17.22 -3.80 6.85
N VAL A 90 17.57 -2.55 7.17
CA VAL A 90 18.04 -2.14 8.49
C VAL A 90 16.82 -1.70 9.29
N LEU A 91 16.22 -2.65 10.02
CA LEU A 91 15.34 -2.31 11.13
C LEU A 91 16.14 -1.40 12.09
N GLN A 92 15.89 -0.10 12.06
CA GLN A 92 16.36 0.75 13.13
C GLN A 92 15.67 0.27 14.42
N PRO A 93 16.43 0.02 15.51
CA PRO A 93 15.83 -0.37 16.76
C PRO A 93 14.77 0.68 17.12
N LEU A 94 13.56 0.24 17.42
CA LEU A 94 12.55 1.07 18.08
C LEU A 94 13.17 1.49 19.43
N THR A 95 13.84 2.65 19.46
CA THR A 95 14.21 3.29 20.71
C THR A 95 12.91 3.72 21.35
N ALA A 96 12.40 2.84 22.22
CA ALA A 96 11.29 3.11 23.09
C ALA A 96 11.74 4.12 24.14
N ASP A 97 11.71 5.40 23.80
CA ASP A 97 11.63 6.46 24.80
C ASP A 97 10.18 6.49 25.31
N VAL A 98 9.86 5.49 26.13
CA VAL A 98 8.76 5.56 27.09
C VAL A 98 9.39 6.10 28.38
N GLU A 99 9.58 7.42 28.45
CA GLU A 99 9.87 8.07 29.72
C GLU A 99 8.65 7.95 30.65
N ARG A 100 8.93 7.54 31.90
CA ARG A 100 7.99 7.41 33.02
C ARG A 100 7.67 8.77 33.64
#